data_AF-A0A5K1HDW3-F1
#
_entry.id   AF-A0A5K1HDW3-F1
#
_cell.length_a   1.000
_cell.length_b   1.000
_cell.length_c   1.000
_cell.angle_alpha   90.00
_cell.angle_beta   90.00
_cell.angle_gamma   90.00
#
_symmetry.space_group_name_H-M   'P 1'
#
loop_
_entity.id
_entity.type
_entity.pdbx_description
1 polymer ?
#
loop_
_entity_poly.entity_id
_entity_poly.type
_entity_poly.pdbx_seq_one_letter_code
_entity_poly.pdbx_strand_id
1 'polypeptide(L)'
;AQRNCGRRERSSQKVLIVLKWGGELSYTGYLDAIDLGKKMRNERYDEHDCLSLYSSYRHDVKTYASDEGRCIKTAAAFLKGFLSIEGELAPIISSMVMADSKAQ
;
A
#
# COMPACT_ATOMS: atom_id res chain seq x y z
N ALA A 1 -42.98 -23.09 -32.02
CA ALA A 1 -42.06 -21.95 -31.96
C ALA A 1 -41.90 -21.52 -30.50
N GLN A 2 -40.77 -21.88 -29.88
CA GLN A 2 -40.47 -21.59 -28.47
C GLN A 2 -40.01 -20.14 -28.33
N ARG A 3 -40.59 -19.42 -27.36
CA ARG A 3 -40.30 -18.01 -27.06
C ARG A 3 -39.01 -17.92 -26.24
N ASN A 4 -37.94 -17.42 -26.84
CA ASN A 4 -36.71 -17.06 -26.13
C ASN A 4 -36.94 -15.80 -25.29
N CYS A 5 -37.20 -15.99 -24.00
CA CYS A 5 -37.20 -14.92 -23.01
C CYS A 5 -35.74 -14.64 -22.61
N GLY A 6 -35.12 -13.65 -23.26
CA GLY A 6 -33.78 -13.17 -22.91
C GLY A 6 -33.79 -12.52 -21.52
N ARG A 7 -33.26 -13.23 -20.52
CA ARG A 7 -33.07 -12.71 -19.17
C ARG A 7 -31.90 -11.74 -19.21
N ARG A 8 -32.18 -10.42 -19.30
CA ARG A 8 -31.17 -9.36 -19.15
C ARG A 8 -30.55 -9.47 -17.75
N GLU A 9 -29.29 -9.90 -17.68
CA GLU A 9 -28.48 -9.77 -16.46
C GLU A 9 -28.29 -8.28 -16.18
N ARG A 10 -28.98 -7.78 -15.15
CA ARG A 10 -28.73 -6.44 -14.64
C ARG A 10 -27.36 -6.47 -13.97
N SER A 11 -26.38 -5.80 -14.60
CA SER A 11 -25.10 -5.44 -13.99
C SER A 11 -25.38 -4.88 -12.59
N SER A 12 -25.11 -5.70 -11.58
CA SER A 12 -25.39 -5.35 -10.19
C SER A 12 -24.26 -4.47 -9.71
N GLN A 13 -24.52 -3.16 -9.59
CA GLN A 13 -23.56 -2.23 -9.01
C GLN A 13 -23.31 -2.61 -7.55
N LYS A 14 -22.06 -2.95 -7.23
CA LYS A 14 -21.63 -3.26 -5.87
C LYS A 14 -20.98 -2.01 -5.29
N VAL A 15 -21.42 -1.63 -4.10
CA VAL A 15 -20.82 -0.54 -3.32
C VAL A 15 -20.17 -1.17 -2.10
N LEU A 16 -18.87 -0.90 -1.91
CA LEU A 16 -18.14 -1.25 -0.70
C LEU A 16 -18.18 -0.05 0.25
N ILE A 17 -18.84 -0.21 1.39
CA ILE A 17 -18.86 0.81 2.45
C ILE A 17 -17.92 0.35 3.56
N VAL A 18 -16.88 1.15 3.85
CA VAL A 18 -15.93 0.90 4.94
C VAL A 18 -16.14 1.95 6.01
N LEU A 19 -16.70 1.54 7.15
CA LEU A 19 -16.87 2.39 8.34
C LEU A 19 -15.64 2.20 9.25
N LYS A 20 -14.93 3.30 9.53
CA LYS A 20 -13.77 3.32 10.45
C LYS A 20 -14.05 4.24 11.63
N TRP A 21 -13.74 3.76 12.84
CA TRP A 21 -13.74 4.52 14.09
C TRP A 21 -12.38 4.33 14.79
N GLY A 22 -11.98 5.27 15.65
CA GLY A 22 -10.82 5.09 16.53
C GLY A 22 -9.44 5.44 15.92
N GLY A 23 -9.37 5.96 14.70
CA GLY A 23 -8.13 6.59 14.18
C GLY A 23 -6.93 5.65 13.96
N GLU A 24 -7.10 4.33 14.11
CA GLU A 24 -6.06 3.34 13.89
C GLU A 24 -6.04 2.79 12.45
N LEU A 25 -4.88 2.34 12.01
CA LEU A 25 -4.73 1.69 10.71
C LEU A 25 -5.38 0.29 10.73
N SER A 26 -6.42 0.10 9.92
CA SER A 26 -7.05 -1.21 9.75
C SER A 26 -6.12 -2.18 9.01
N TYR A 27 -6.33 -3.48 9.25
CA TYR A 27 -5.64 -4.54 8.53
C TYR A 27 -5.82 -4.46 7.01
N THR A 28 -7.03 -4.11 6.54
CA THR A 28 -7.30 -3.88 5.11
C THR A 28 -6.45 -2.73 4.55
N GLY A 29 -6.38 -1.59 5.27
CA GLY A 29 -5.57 -0.45 4.83
C GLY A 29 -4.07 -0.75 4.85
N TYR A 30 -3.63 -1.62 5.76
CA TYR A 30 -2.25 -2.13 5.76
C TYR A 30 -1.94 -2.95 4.50
N LEU A 31 -2.84 -3.86 4.10
CA LEU A 31 -2.68 -4.66 2.88
C LEU A 31 -2.74 -3.79 1.62
N ASP A 32 -3.67 -2.84 1.58
CA ASP A 32 -3.82 -1.90 0.45
C ASP A 32 -2.54 -1.06 0.26
N ALA A 33 -1.94 -0.60 1.35
CA ALA A 33 -0.68 0.14 1.31
C ALA A 33 0.47 -0.71 0.74
N ILE A 34 0.57 -1.98 1.14
CA ILE A 34 1.57 -2.91 0.59
C ILE A 34 1.35 -3.12 -0.91
N ASP A 35 0.11 -3.37 -1.33
CA ASP A 35 -0.22 -3.61 -2.73
C ASP A 35 0.09 -2.38 -3.60
N LEU A 36 -0.22 -1.19 -3.08
CA LEU A 36 0.14 0.07 -3.72
C LEU A 36 1.67 0.22 -3.90
N GLY A 37 2.45 -0.14 -2.87
CA GLY A 37 3.91 -0.14 -2.96
C GLY A 37 4.44 -1.08 -4.04
N LYS A 38 3.87 -2.29 -4.14
CA LYS A 38 4.23 -3.27 -5.18
C LYS A 38 3.89 -2.77 -6.58
N LYS A 39 2.70 -2.18 -6.76
CA LYS A 39 2.28 -1.59 -8.04
C LYS A 39 3.22 -0.48 -8.47
N MET A 40 3.51 0.45 -7.56
CA MET A 40 4.41 1.57 -7.83
C MET A 40 5.83 1.12 -8.19
N ARG A 41 6.32 0.06 -7.54
CA ARG A 41 7.57 -0.59 -7.92
C ARG A 41 7.52 -1.11 -9.36
N ASN A 42 6.51 -1.90 -9.71
CA ASN A 42 6.38 -2.51 -11.03
C ASN A 42 6.10 -1.50 -12.15
N GLU A 43 5.48 -0.36 -11.84
CA GLU A 43 5.24 0.73 -12.79
C GLU A 43 6.51 1.54 -13.07
N ARG A 44 7.38 1.70 -12.07
CA ARG A 44 8.50 2.66 -12.16
C ARG A 44 9.87 2.03 -12.35
N TYR A 45 10.04 0.77 -11.96
CA TYR A 45 11.29 0.01 -12.02
C TYR A 45 11.06 -1.32 -12.73
N ASP A 46 11.88 -1.61 -13.73
CA ASP A 46 11.89 -2.93 -14.38
C ASP A 46 12.37 -4.02 -13.40
N GLU A 47 11.97 -5.27 -13.65
CA GLU A 47 12.34 -6.43 -12.80
C GLU A 47 13.86 -6.60 -12.63
N HIS A 48 14.66 -6.09 -13.56
CA HIS A 48 16.12 -6.18 -13.54
C HIS A 48 16.79 -5.17 -12.58
N ASP A 49 16.17 -4.03 -12.30
CA ASP A 49 16.72 -2.98 -11.41
C ASP A 49 16.29 -3.17 -9.94
N CYS A 50 15.39 -4.14 -9.70
CA CYS A 50 14.85 -4.51 -8.40
C CYS A 50 15.88 -4.97 -7.37
N LEU A 51 16.92 -5.67 -7.81
CA LEU A 51 17.97 -6.18 -6.92
C LEU A 51 18.93 -5.06 -6.50
N SER A 52 19.08 -4.02 -7.33
CA SER A 52 19.88 -2.83 -7.05
C SER A 52 19.24 -1.97 -5.95
N LEU A 53 17.90 -1.91 -5.92
CA LEU A 53 17.15 -1.16 -4.90
C LEU A 53 17.51 -1.60 -3.48
N TYR A 54 17.67 -2.90 -3.18
CA TYR A 54 18.01 -3.35 -1.83
C TYR A 54 19.38 -2.85 -1.34
N SER A 55 20.34 -2.64 -2.26
CA SER A 55 21.70 -2.22 -1.93
C SER A 55 21.82 -0.71 -1.70
N SER A 56 21.05 0.10 -2.43
CA SER A 56 21.17 1.58 -2.41
C SER A 56 20.03 2.28 -1.67
N TYR A 57 19.01 1.53 -1.23
CA TYR A 57 17.76 2.08 -0.69
C TYR A 57 17.91 3.14 0.40
N ARG A 58 18.82 2.94 1.38
CA ARG A 58 18.97 3.89 2.50
C ARG A 58 19.54 5.25 2.09
N HIS A 59 20.14 5.32 0.91
CA HIS A 59 20.79 6.53 0.40
C HIS A 59 19.89 7.24 -0.62
N ASP A 60 19.07 6.49 -1.34
CA ASP A 60 18.32 7.02 -2.48
C ASP A 60 16.85 7.37 -2.13
N VAL A 61 16.29 6.77 -1.08
CA VAL A 61 14.88 6.96 -0.73
C VAL A 61 14.73 7.56 0.66
N LYS A 62 14.02 8.69 0.72
CA LYS A 62 13.58 9.32 1.98
C LYS A 62 12.07 9.31 2.05
N THR A 63 11.53 8.85 3.17
CA THR A 63 10.09 8.71 3.38
C THR A 63 9.69 9.56 4.58
N TYR A 64 8.74 10.45 4.36
CA TYR A 64 8.22 11.34 5.38
C TYR A 64 6.75 10.98 5.62
N ALA A 65 6.36 10.97 6.89
CA ALA A 65 4.97 10.84 7.29
C ALA A 65 4.68 11.84 8.39
N SER A 66 3.39 12.16 8.55
CA SER A 66 2.92 12.87 9.74
C SER A 66 3.28 12.08 11.00
N ASP A 67 3.41 12.80 12.11
CA ASP A 67 3.72 12.27 13.46
C ASP A 67 2.67 11.30 14.03
N GLU A 68 1.56 11.16 13.35
CA GLU A 68 0.50 10.26 13.73
C GLU A 68 0.83 8.78 13.48
N GLY A 69 0.63 7.95 14.50
CA GLY A 69 0.99 6.52 14.44
C GLY A 69 0.36 5.75 13.27
N ARG A 70 -0.84 6.12 12.82
CA ARG A 70 -1.45 5.50 11.63
C ARG A 70 -0.76 5.88 10.32
N CYS A 71 -0.29 7.13 10.19
CA CYS A 71 0.42 7.61 9.01
C CYS A 71 1.78 6.92 8.89
N ILE A 72 2.50 6.82 10.01
CA ILE A 72 3.79 6.12 10.08
C ILE A 72 3.63 4.65 9.69
N LYS A 73 2.63 3.95 10.27
CA LYS A 73 2.36 2.54 9.93
C LYS A 73 1.96 2.36 8.46
N THR A 74 1.22 3.30 7.89
CA THR A 74 0.80 3.26 6.48
C THR A 74 2.00 3.45 5.56
N ALA A 75 2.84 4.44 5.82
CA ALA A 75 4.07 4.67 5.06
C ALA A 75 5.02 3.47 5.16
N ALA A 76 5.16 2.88 6.34
CA ALA A 76 5.98 1.70 6.54
C ALA A 76 5.42 0.47 5.78
N ALA A 77 4.10 0.27 5.77
CA ALA A 77 3.45 -0.77 4.99
C ALA A 77 3.66 -0.58 3.48
N PHE A 78 3.56 0.66 2.99
CA PHE A 78 3.86 1.00 1.60
C PHE A 78 5.30 0.65 1.22
N LEU A 79 6.28 1.06 2.03
CA LEU A 79 7.69 0.76 1.80
C LEU A 79 7.98 -0.74 1.79
N LYS A 80 7.31 -1.50 2.65
CA LYS A 80 7.43 -2.96 2.65
C LYS A 80 7.05 -3.56 1.29
N GLY A 81 5.95 -3.10 0.71
CA GLY A 81 5.50 -3.51 -0.62
C GLY A 81 6.44 -3.04 -1.73
N PHE A 82 6.89 -1.78 -1.64
CA PHE A 82 7.82 -1.18 -2.60
C PHE A 82 9.16 -1.93 -2.64
N LEU A 83 9.68 -2.37 -1.49
CA LEU A 83 10.97 -3.05 -1.39
C LEU A 83 10.90 -4.58 -1.51
N SER A 84 9.71 -5.18 -1.57
CA SER A 84 9.52 -6.65 -1.46
C SER A 84 10.27 -7.25 -0.28
N ILE A 85 10.20 -6.59 0.88
CA ILE A 85 10.76 -7.18 2.10
C ILE A 85 9.76 -8.21 2.63
N GLU A 86 10.18 -9.46 2.65
CA GLU A 86 9.42 -10.57 3.23
C GLU A 86 9.49 -10.55 4.77
N GLY A 87 8.42 -10.98 5.43
CA GLY A 87 8.33 -11.07 6.90
C GLY A 87 7.41 -10.04 7.54
N GLU A 88 7.47 -9.88 8.87
CA GLU A 88 6.76 -8.83 9.60
C GLU A 88 7.29 -7.43 9.23
N LEU A 89 6.60 -6.37 9.68
CA LEU A 89 7.09 -5.00 9.48
C LEU A 89 8.44 -4.87 10.19
N ALA A 90 9.53 -5.00 9.44
CA ALA A 90 10.86 -4.99 10.00
C ALA A 90 11.07 -3.66 10.75
N PRO A 91 11.68 -3.67 11.95
CA PRO A 91 11.99 -2.46 12.70
C PRO A 91 12.73 -1.41 11.86
N ILE A 92 13.52 -1.88 10.89
CA ILE A 92 14.23 -1.03 9.95
C ILE A 92 13.30 -0.20 9.07
N ILE A 93 12.17 -0.74 8.62
CA ILE A 93 11.19 -0.02 7.81
C ILE A 93 10.48 1.04 8.64
N SER A 94 10.15 0.74 9.90
CA SER A 94 9.61 1.75 10.79
C SER A 94 10.61 2.88 11.08
N SER A 95 11.92 2.59 11.10
CA SER A 95 12.95 3.61 11.33
C SER A 95 13.24 4.48 10.10
N MET A 96 12.80 4.05 8.91
CA MET A 96 13.02 4.75 7.64
C MET A 96 11.94 5.79 7.35
N VAL A 97 10.81 5.73 8.07
CA VAL A 97 9.76 6.74 8.03
C VAL A 97 10.08 7.81 9.06
N MET A 98 10.49 8.99 8.58
CA MET A 98 10.68 10.13 9.46
C MET A 98 9.32 10.78 9.76
N ALA A 99 9.00 10.85 11.05
CA ALA A 99 7.90 11.66 11.55
C ALA A 99 8.32 13.14 11.49
N ASP A 100 7.69 13.90 10.60
CA ASP A 100 7.93 15.34 10.50
C ASP A 100 6.64 16.09 10.80
N SER A 101 6.69 16.99 11.79
CA SER A 101 5.58 17.88 12.15
C SER A 101 5.31 18.94 11.08
N LYS A 102 6.23 19.13 10.12
CA LYS A 102 6.03 19.99 8.94
C LYS A 102 5.36 19.28 7.76
N ALA A 103 5.14 17.98 7.84
CA ALA A 103 4.43 17.20 6.82
C ALA A 103 2.90 17.18 7.02
N GLN A 104 2.38 18.03 7.92
CA GLN A 104 0.95 18.26 8.15
C GLN A 104 0.36 19.31 7.20
#